data_AF-A0A1Q9GBL5-F1
#
_entry.id   AF-A0A1Q9GBL5-F1
#
_cell.length_a   1.000
_cell.length_b   1.000
_cell.length_c   1.000
_cell.angle_alpha   90.00
_cell.angle_beta   90.00
_cell.angle_gamma   90.00
#
_symmetry.space_group_name_H-M   'P 1'
#
loop_
_entity.id
_entity.type
_entity.pdbx_description
1 polymer ?
#
loop_
_entity_poly.entity_id
_entity_poly.type
_entity_poly.pdbx_seq_one_letter_code
_entity_poly.pdbx_strand_id
1 'polypeptide(L)'
;MTGAIIICCLFIFSSFKSHATSDMQKWLKPHKPETQQQIEQQMPFYPSRATTNGKQLTPDMFENPEICKGCHNEIYQQWERSVMANSWEDPIYKALFRRASKATEGQVDNFCIACHSPIGMTSMQATAEMLDSDEHLPGVNCEVCHNIVGISGNDNGAYILSPNKEKHVKLGPRTDAVSPYHKTEFSDLHTKSEFCSVCHNVSHPFNSTPIERTYDEWQESAYNEQGIHCQDCHMTPGPGIKDNPGRSAIMGKERKHIYSHEFTGGNSTLHQYFGNPDSAELARGMLRSAATIEFIELPESLTPGQLATIKVKVANVGAGHKLPTGFPEGREVWVDFDVKTENQVSIYRSGAIVDGHTEAGTQNFKVTLGDANGNVVDLNVWEVDRILSDTRILPNGYSVVDYTFLVPEKVTGDITLSANLKYWPFPQKLVDELLGKGKLKVDIVDMTSTKATISVKAKDPSSAVAMKQ
;
A
#
# COMPACT_ATOMS: atom_id res chain seq x y z
N MET A 1 33.37 70.36 -7.32
CA MET A 1 34.24 69.23 -7.68
C MET A 1 34.00 68.11 -6.67
N THR A 2 33.10 67.21 -7.01
CA THR A 2 32.68 66.06 -6.19
C THR A 2 33.65 64.90 -6.44
N GLY A 3 34.53 64.62 -5.47
CA GLY A 3 35.41 63.45 -5.48
C GLY A 3 34.71 62.26 -4.83
N ALA A 4 34.41 61.23 -5.62
CA ALA A 4 33.85 59.98 -5.14
C ALA A 4 34.95 59.11 -4.50
N ILE A 5 34.75 58.73 -3.25
CA ILE A 5 35.54 57.71 -2.55
C ILE A 5 34.98 56.35 -2.95
N ILE A 6 35.76 55.56 -3.68
CA ILE A 6 35.45 54.16 -4.01
C ILE A 6 35.86 53.32 -2.81
N ILE A 7 34.88 52.86 -2.02
CA ILE A 7 35.08 51.84 -1.00
C ILE A 7 35.09 50.48 -1.72
N CYS A 8 36.27 49.87 -1.78
CA CYS A 8 36.46 48.52 -2.31
C CYS A 8 35.96 47.51 -1.25
N CYS A 9 34.71 47.05 -1.37
CA CYS A 9 34.21 45.92 -0.60
C CYS A 9 34.85 44.63 -1.11
N LEU A 10 35.91 44.18 -0.44
CA LEU A 10 36.43 42.82 -0.54
C LEU A 10 35.37 41.83 -0.05
N PHE A 11 34.58 41.28 -0.97
CA PHE A 11 33.78 40.10 -0.71
C PHE A 11 34.73 38.90 -0.53
N ILE A 12 34.95 38.51 0.72
CA ILE A 12 35.53 37.22 1.05
C ILE A 12 34.46 36.18 0.70
N PHE A 13 34.57 35.59 -0.49
CA PHE A 13 33.86 34.37 -0.84
C PHE A 13 34.42 33.25 0.03
N SER A 14 33.81 33.03 1.20
CA SER A 14 33.96 31.75 1.89
C SER A 14 33.31 30.70 1.00
N SER A 15 34.13 29.88 0.35
CA SER A 15 33.68 28.69 -0.35
C SER A 15 33.08 27.71 0.67
N PHE A 16 31.81 27.90 1.02
CA PHE A 16 31.00 26.80 1.50
C PHE A 16 30.92 25.80 0.35
N LYS A 17 31.78 24.77 0.40
CA LYS A 17 31.56 23.53 -0.33
C LYS A 17 30.31 22.88 0.27
N SER A 18 29.14 23.31 -0.18
CA SER A 18 28.00 22.41 -0.23
C SER A 18 28.46 21.22 -1.07
N HIS A 19 28.57 20.05 -0.46
CA HIS A 19 28.54 18.81 -1.23
C HIS A 19 27.11 18.68 -1.73
N ALA A 20 26.78 19.44 -2.77
CA ALA A 20 25.67 19.13 -3.63
C ALA A 20 26.02 17.79 -4.26
N THR A 21 25.42 16.72 -3.76
CA THR A 21 25.44 15.42 -4.42
C THR A 21 24.73 15.60 -5.76
N SER A 22 25.52 15.75 -6.82
CA SER A 22 25.07 15.54 -8.18
C SER A 22 24.64 14.08 -8.31
N ASP A 23 23.36 13.81 -8.10
CA ASP A 23 22.59 12.74 -8.75
C ASP A 23 21.18 12.67 -8.15
N MET A 24 20.33 13.64 -8.50
CA MET A 24 18.90 13.34 -8.64
C MET A 24 18.69 12.72 -10.02
N GLN A 25 19.24 11.53 -10.25
CA GLN A 25 18.79 10.67 -11.33
C GLN A 25 17.48 10.02 -10.87
N LYS A 26 16.39 10.77 -11.04
CA LYS A 26 15.05 10.48 -10.50
C LYS A 26 14.44 9.16 -11.00
N TRP A 27 15.04 8.55 -12.02
CA TRP A 27 14.74 7.21 -12.51
C TRP A 27 16.04 6.52 -12.91
N LEU A 28 16.98 6.39 -11.98
CA LEU A 28 17.98 5.35 -12.13
C LEU A 28 17.22 4.05 -12.35
N LYS A 29 17.36 3.44 -13.54
CA LYS A 29 17.15 2.00 -13.67
C LYS A 29 17.83 1.40 -12.44
N PRO A 30 17.14 0.60 -11.61
CA PRO A 30 17.77 0.01 -10.44
C PRO A 30 19.08 -0.58 -10.94
N HIS A 31 20.21 -0.19 -10.34
CA HIS A 31 21.53 -0.56 -10.84
C HIS A 31 21.53 -2.07 -11.06
N LYS A 32 21.46 -2.46 -12.33
CA LYS A 32 21.49 -3.86 -12.73
C LYS A 32 22.96 -4.19 -12.85
N PRO A 33 23.45 -5.21 -12.15
CA PRO A 33 24.67 -5.85 -12.58
C PRO A 33 24.40 -6.35 -14.01
N GLU A 34 25.12 -5.81 -14.99
CA GLU A 34 24.85 -6.05 -16.42
C GLU A 34 25.43 -7.39 -16.89
N THR A 35 26.17 -8.08 -16.02
CA THR A 35 26.80 -9.37 -16.30
C THR A 35 26.49 -10.38 -15.19
N GLN A 36 26.37 -11.65 -15.59
CA GLN A 36 26.22 -12.79 -14.67
C GLN A 36 27.29 -12.79 -13.56
N GLN A 37 28.52 -12.43 -13.91
CA GLN A 37 29.63 -12.34 -12.97
C GLN A 37 29.44 -11.25 -11.90
N GLN A 38 28.85 -10.10 -12.25
CA GLN A 38 28.56 -9.06 -11.26
C GLN A 38 27.38 -9.44 -10.36
N ILE A 39 26.37 -10.14 -10.90
CA ILE A 39 25.26 -10.69 -10.10
C ILE A 39 25.82 -11.65 -9.04
N GLU A 40 26.61 -12.63 -9.46
CA GLU A 40 27.21 -13.64 -8.58
C GLU A 40 28.13 -13.03 -7.52
N GLN A 41 28.80 -11.92 -7.82
CA GLN A 41 29.72 -11.25 -6.89
C GLN A 41 29.04 -10.25 -5.93
N GLN A 42 27.94 -9.62 -6.35
CA GLN A 42 27.37 -8.47 -5.64
C GLN A 42 25.95 -8.71 -5.11
N MET A 43 25.24 -9.71 -5.64
CA MET A 43 23.84 -10.00 -5.32
C MET A 43 23.66 -11.49 -5.00
N PRO A 44 24.07 -11.94 -3.81
CA PRO A 44 24.00 -13.36 -3.41
C PRO A 44 22.57 -13.92 -3.36
N PHE A 45 21.55 -13.04 -3.34
CA PHE A 45 20.13 -13.40 -3.29
C PHE A 45 19.36 -12.95 -4.55
N TYR A 46 20.03 -12.78 -5.69
CA TYR A 46 19.37 -12.39 -6.93
C TYR A 46 18.14 -13.27 -7.24
N PRO A 47 17.02 -12.72 -7.75
CA PRO A 47 16.82 -11.32 -8.14
C PRO A 47 16.45 -10.33 -7.03
N SER A 48 16.50 -10.75 -5.76
CA SER A 48 16.48 -9.79 -4.65
C SER A 48 17.76 -8.96 -4.63
N ARG A 49 17.63 -7.73 -4.16
CA ARG A 49 18.74 -6.82 -3.88
C ARG A 49 19.25 -6.91 -2.44
N ALA A 50 18.73 -7.87 -1.66
CA ALA A 50 19.14 -8.11 -0.29
C ALA A 50 20.64 -8.43 -0.21
N THR A 51 21.28 -7.99 0.87
CA THR A 51 22.66 -8.36 1.20
C THR A 51 22.81 -8.60 2.69
N THR A 52 23.89 -9.27 3.08
CA THR A 52 24.19 -9.62 4.47
C THR A 52 25.52 -9.05 4.94
N ASN A 53 25.98 -7.97 4.28
CA ASN A 53 27.29 -7.35 4.50
C ASN A 53 28.45 -8.38 4.39
N GLY A 54 28.34 -9.29 3.42
CA GLY A 54 29.34 -10.34 3.15
C GLY A 54 29.33 -11.50 4.16
N LYS A 55 28.36 -11.58 5.07
CA LYS A 55 28.26 -12.66 6.05
C LYS A 55 27.37 -13.79 5.54
N GLN A 56 27.77 -15.03 5.77
CA GLN A 56 26.84 -16.15 5.73
C GLN A 56 26.01 -16.12 7.01
N LEU A 57 24.69 -16.01 6.87
CA LEU A 57 23.79 -16.03 8.01
C LEU A 57 23.30 -17.46 8.27
N THR A 58 23.09 -17.77 9.54
CA THR A 58 22.50 -19.03 10.00
C THR A 58 21.32 -18.75 10.92
N PRO A 59 20.34 -19.66 11.04
CA PRO A 59 19.11 -19.38 11.80
C PRO A 59 19.35 -19.03 13.27
N ASP A 60 20.39 -19.62 13.88
CA ASP A 60 20.81 -19.37 15.27
C ASP A 60 21.45 -17.98 15.50
N MET A 61 21.59 -17.16 14.46
CA MET A 61 21.95 -15.74 14.58
C MET A 61 20.73 -14.87 14.90
N PHE A 62 19.52 -15.42 14.78
CA PHE A 62 18.26 -14.73 15.03
C PHE A 62 17.53 -15.33 16.22
N GLU A 63 16.95 -14.46 17.04
CA GLU A 63 16.13 -14.84 18.19
C GLU A 63 14.72 -15.23 17.75
N ASN A 64 14.08 -16.17 18.47
CA ASN A 64 12.65 -16.40 18.29
C ASN A 64 11.88 -15.18 18.84
N PRO A 65 10.90 -14.62 18.11
CA PRO A 65 10.07 -13.50 18.59
C PRO A 65 9.40 -13.72 19.97
N GLU A 66 9.12 -14.96 20.37
CA GLU A 66 8.60 -15.30 21.71
C GLU A 66 9.58 -14.91 22.83
N ILE A 67 10.88 -14.80 22.55
CA ILE A 67 11.86 -14.27 23.51
C ILE A 67 11.61 -12.76 23.72
N CYS A 68 11.32 -12.03 22.65
CA CYS A 68 11.01 -10.61 22.71
C CYS A 68 9.74 -10.34 23.54
N LYS A 69 8.70 -11.18 23.40
CA LYS A 69 7.43 -11.11 24.13
C LYS A 69 7.58 -11.00 25.66
N GLY A 70 8.61 -11.64 26.22
CA GLY A 70 8.85 -11.62 27.67
C GLY A 70 9.06 -10.21 28.23
N CYS A 71 9.63 -9.30 27.44
CA CYS A 71 9.82 -7.90 27.81
C CYS A 71 8.94 -6.93 27.02
N HIS A 72 8.63 -7.24 25.76
CA HIS A 72 7.93 -6.39 24.79
C HIS A 72 6.50 -6.90 24.52
N ASN A 73 5.76 -7.21 25.59
CA ASN A 73 4.47 -7.91 25.50
C ASN A 73 3.44 -7.23 24.57
N GLU A 74 3.21 -5.92 24.75
CA GLU A 74 2.24 -5.17 23.94
C GLU A 74 2.65 -5.13 22.46
N ILE A 75 3.92 -4.80 22.18
CA ILE A 75 4.47 -4.76 20.82
C ILE A 75 4.38 -6.14 20.16
N TYR A 76 4.66 -7.21 20.92
CA TYR A 76 4.56 -8.57 20.41
C TYR A 76 3.14 -8.93 19.99
N GLN A 77 2.15 -8.61 20.83
CA GLN A 77 0.73 -8.86 20.53
C GLN A 77 0.25 -8.08 19.30
N GLN A 78 0.76 -6.87 19.11
CA GLN A 78 0.49 -6.08 17.91
C GLN A 78 1.10 -6.72 16.67
N TRP A 79 2.39 -7.09 16.77
CA TRP A 79 3.12 -7.70 15.66
C TRP A 79 2.55 -9.06 15.25
N GLU A 80 2.29 -9.98 16.19
CA GLU A 80 1.90 -11.37 15.88
C GLU A 80 0.59 -11.44 15.06
N ARG A 81 -0.28 -10.43 15.18
CA ARG A 81 -1.56 -10.31 14.45
C ARG A 81 -1.45 -9.56 13.13
N SER A 82 -0.30 -8.95 12.87
CA SER A 82 -0.04 -8.18 11.64
C SER A 82 0.11 -9.10 10.43
N VAL A 83 -0.12 -8.53 9.24
CA VAL A 83 0.19 -9.24 7.98
C VAL A 83 1.70 -9.47 7.81
N MET A 84 2.55 -8.64 8.44
CA MET A 84 4.00 -8.83 8.42
C MET A 84 4.43 -10.11 9.15
N ALA A 85 3.88 -10.39 10.33
CA ALA A 85 4.16 -11.65 11.04
C ALA A 85 3.70 -12.87 10.24
N ASN A 86 2.59 -12.74 9.53
CA ASN A 86 1.95 -13.80 8.77
C ASN A 86 2.31 -13.79 7.27
N SER A 87 3.35 -13.06 6.86
CA SER A 87 3.65 -12.82 5.44
C SER A 87 4.02 -14.09 4.66
N TRP A 88 4.61 -15.08 5.33
CA TRP A 88 4.89 -16.40 4.76
C TRP A 88 3.65 -17.31 4.73
N GLU A 89 2.74 -17.13 5.71
CA GLU A 89 1.54 -17.95 5.89
C GLU A 89 0.31 -17.38 5.18
N ASP A 90 0.42 -16.21 4.55
CA ASP A 90 -0.65 -15.59 3.76
C ASP A 90 -1.10 -16.53 2.63
N PRO A 91 -2.35 -17.01 2.63
CA PRO A 91 -2.82 -17.99 1.65
C PRO A 91 -2.76 -17.47 0.21
N ILE A 92 -2.97 -16.16 0.00
CA ILE A 92 -2.88 -15.53 -1.32
C ILE A 92 -1.43 -15.51 -1.78
N TYR A 93 -0.50 -15.12 -0.90
CA TYR A 93 0.93 -15.19 -1.17
C TYR A 93 1.38 -16.62 -1.49
N LYS A 94 1.06 -17.62 -0.64
CA LYS A 94 1.50 -19.01 -0.87
C LYS A 94 1.01 -19.54 -2.21
N ALA A 95 -0.25 -19.25 -2.58
CA ALA A 95 -0.82 -19.69 -3.85
C ALA A 95 -0.14 -18.99 -5.05
N LEU A 96 0.03 -17.68 -4.98
CA LEU A 96 0.67 -16.90 -6.04
C LEU A 96 2.15 -17.24 -6.17
N PHE A 97 2.87 -17.41 -5.07
CA PHE A 97 4.28 -17.77 -5.05
C PHE A 97 4.50 -19.17 -5.64
N ARG A 98 3.67 -20.16 -5.27
CA ARG A 98 3.72 -21.50 -5.88
C ARG A 98 3.51 -21.44 -7.40
N ARG A 99 2.57 -20.61 -7.85
CA ARG A 99 2.30 -20.40 -9.28
C ARG A 99 3.49 -19.73 -9.99
N ALA A 100 4.07 -18.69 -9.38
CA ALA A 100 5.22 -17.94 -9.90
C ALA A 100 6.46 -18.83 -10.02
N SER A 101 6.81 -19.55 -8.94
CA SER A 101 7.95 -20.46 -8.91
C SER A 101 7.83 -21.54 -9.99
N LYS A 102 6.65 -22.16 -10.12
CA LYS A 102 6.39 -23.13 -11.20
C LYS A 102 6.48 -22.51 -12.60
N ALA A 103 5.93 -21.32 -12.82
CA ALA A 103 5.89 -20.68 -14.13
C ALA A 103 7.28 -20.19 -14.59
N THR A 104 8.16 -19.87 -13.64
CA THR A 104 9.48 -19.29 -13.89
C THR A 104 10.63 -20.25 -13.59
N GLU A 105 10.34 -21.50 -13.26
CA GLU A 105 11.32 -22.50 -12.83
C GLU A 105 12.20 -22.00 -11.67
N GLY A 106 11.58 -21.30 -10.70
CA GLY A 106 12.23 -20.77 -9.51
C GLY A 106 12.98 -19.45 -9.71
N GLN A 107 13.03 -18.88 -10.92
CA GLN A 107 13.84 -17.69 -11.21
C GLN A 107 13.43 -16.45 -10.41
N VAL A 108 12.18 -16.36 -9.95
CA VAL A 108 11.67 -15.24 -9.14
C VAL A 108 11.55 -15.56 -7.66
N ASP A 109 12.02 -16.72 -7.20
CA ASP A 109 11.76 -17.17 -5.82
C ASP A 109 12.33 -16.21 -4.79
N ASN A 110 13.63 -15.88 -4.89
CA ASN A 110 14.23 -14.92 -3.96
C ASN A 110 13.58 -13.52 -4.05
N PHE A 111 13.02 -13.13 -5.20
CA PHE A 111 12.31 -11.85 -5.31
C PHE A 111 11.03 -11.85 -4.46
N CYS A 112 10.28 -12.95 -4.41
CA CYS A 112 9.12 -13.11 -3.55
C CYS A 112 9.52 -13.26 -2.07
N ILE A 113 10.46 -14.17 -1.78
CA ILE A 113 10.85 -14.53 -0.41
C ILE A 113 11.54 -13.35 0.30
N ALA A 114 12.27 -12.50 -0.42
CA ALA A 114 12.99 -11.37 0.19
C ALA A 114 12.10 -10.44 1.01
N CYS A 115 10.83 -10.27 0.65
CA CYS A 115 9.89 -9.42 1.37
C CYS A 115 8.96 -10.22 2.29
N HIS A 116 8.75 -11.51 2.02
CA HIS A 116 7.77 -12.35 2.74
C HIS A 116 8.38 -13.31 3.77
N SER A 117 9.65 -13.67 3.65
CA SER A 117 10.43 -14.39 4.66
C SER A 117 11.92 -14.02 4.55
N PRO A 118 12.32 -12.79 4.95
CA PRO A 118 13.71 -12.32 4.83
C PRO A 118 14.74 -13.23 5.53
N ILE A 119 14.42 -13.73 6.72
CA ILE A 119 15.29 -14.67 7.46
C ILE A 119 15.31 -16.03 6.75
N GLY A 120 14.17 -16.50 6.23
CA GLY A 120 14.09 -17.75 5.47
C GLY A 120 15.01 -17.73 4.25
N MET A 121 14.95 -16.65 3.46
CA MET A 121 15.85 -16.46 2.30
C MET A 121 17.32 -16.41 2.73
N THR A 122 17.64 -15.56 3.71
CA THR A 122 19.04 -15.22 3.99
C THR A 122 19.79 -16.25 4.84
N SER A 123 19.08 -17.14 5.54
CA SER A 123 19.70 -18.08 6.48
C SER A 123 19.19 -19.52 6.42
N MET A 124 18.07 -19.78 5.75
CA MET A 124 17.44 -21.12 5.70
C MET A 124 17.37 -21.69 4.29
N GLN A 125 17.87 -20.97 3.26
CA GLN A 125 17.79 -21.38 1.86
C GLN A 125 16.34 -21.65 1.42
N ALA A 126 15.42 -20.79 1.86
CA ALA A 126 13.99 -20.94 1.58
C ALA A 126 13.70 -21.11 0.08
N THR A 127 12.77 -22.02 -0.23
CA THR A 127 12.27 -22.27 -1.60
C THR A 127 10.75 -22.38 -1.61
N ALA A 128 10.15 -22.36 -2.79
CA ALA A 128 8.71 -22.61 -2.94
C ALA A 128 8.29 -24.01 -2.46
N GLU A 129 9.17 -25.01 -2.50
CA GLU A 129 8.87 -26.38 -2.03
C GLU A 129 8.62 -26.43 -0.52
N MET A 130 9.21 -25.50 0.23
CA MET A 130 9.07 -25.43 1.69
C MET A 130 7.69 -24.93 2.14
N LEU A 131 6.88 -24.35 1.22
CA LEU A 131 5.50 -23.93 1.51
C LEU A 131 4.60 -25.07 2.01
N ASP A 132 4.90 -26.29 1.56
CA ASP A 132 4.15 -27.52 1.84
C ASP A 132 4.92 -28.45 2.81
N SER A 133 6.04 -27.97 3.37
CA SER A 133 6.86 -28.72 4.33
C SER A 133 6.43 -28.47 5.78
N ASP A 134 6.85 -29.35 6.70
CA ASP A 134 6.71 -29.14 8.14
C ASP A 134 7.70 -28.09 8.69
N GLU A 135 8.63 -27.60 7.86
CA GLU A 135 9.59 -26.57 8.24
C GLU A 135 8.93 -25.20 8.24
N HIS A 136 8.81 -24.60 9.43
CA HIS A 136 8.22 -23.28 9.58
C HIS A 136 9.23 -22.18 9.28
N LEU A 137 8.99 -21.44 8.19
CA LEU A 137 9.77 -20.25 7.84
C LEU A 137 9.12 -19.00 8.46
N PRO A 138 9.90 -18.13 9.12
CA PRO A 138 9.35 -16.94 9.75
C PRO A 138 8.91 -15.92 8.69
N GLY A 139 7.79 -15.23 8.95
CA GLY A 139 7.44 -14.00 8.23
C GLY A 139 8.41 -12.83 8.56
N VAL A 140 7.98 -11.61 8.28
CA VAL A 140 8.72 -10.40 8.67
C VAL A 140 8.56 -10.21 10.19
N ASN A 141 9.61 -10.53 10.95
CA ASN A 141 9.61 -10.50 12.41
C ASN A 141 10.53 -9.41 13.01
N CYS A 142 10.58 -9.35 14.34
CA CYS A 142 11.41 -8.40 15.09
C CYS A 142 12.88 -8.43 14.64
N GLU A 143 13.39 -9.63 14.39
CA GLU A 143 14.77 -9.89 14.01
C GLU A 143 15.09 -9.50 12.57
N VAL A 144 14.08 -9.35 11.71
CA VAL A 144 14.29 -8.72 10.41
C VAL A 144 14.55 -7.23 10.63
N CYS A 145 13.52 -6.51 11.10
CA CYS A 145 13.54 -5.05 11.13
C CYS A 145 14.68 -4.51 11.99
N HIS A 146 14.84 -5.04 13.21
CA HIS A 146 15.83 -4.53 14.17
C HIS A 146 17.27 -5.00 13.92
N ASN A 147 17.52 -5.76 12.85
CA ASN A 147 18.88 -6.12 12.38
C ASN A 147 19.18 -5.61 10.95
N ILE A 148 18.31 -4.80 10.34
CA ILE A 148 18.63 -4.09 9.09
C ILE A 148 19.55 -2.92 9.43
N VAL A 149 20.82 -3.04 9.04
CA VAL A 149 21.87 -2.05 9.36
C VAL A 149 21.98 -0.93 8.31
N GLY A 150 21.30 -1.08 7.17
CA GLY A 150 21.33 -0.14 6.06
C GLY A 150 20.52 -0.64 4.87
N ILE A 151 20.47 0.16 3.82
CA ILE A 151 19.80 -0.16 2.55
C ILE A 151 20.74 0.15 1.38
N SER A 152 20.64 -0.60 0.29
CA SER A 152 21.39 -0.41 -0.96
C SER A 152 20.51 0.18 -2.09
N GLY A 153 19.23 0.41 -1.81
CA GLY A 153 18.23 0.92 -2.72
C GLY A 153 16.84 0.95 -2.09
N ASN A 154 15.86 1.40 -2.86
CA ASN A 154 14.49 1.64 -2.40
C ASN A 154 13.48 0.68 -3.03
N ASP A 155 13.87 -0.55 -3.39
CA ASP A 155 12.99 -1.56 -3.99
C ASP A 155 13.56 -2.98 -3.83
N ASN A 156 12.75 -3.99 -4.13
CA ASN A 156 13.14 -5.39 -4.35
C ASN A 156 14.01 -6.01 -3.23
N GLY A 157 13.69 -5.70 -1.98
CA GLY A 157 14.38 -6.23 -0.81
C GLY A 157 15.78 -5.67 -0.62
N ALA A 158 16.08 -4.45 -1.08
CA ALA A 158 17.40 -3.80 -1.00
C ALA A 158 17.87 -3.44 0.43
N TYR A 159 17.58 -4.27 1.43
CA TYR A 159 18.08 -4.15 2.80
C TYR A 159 19.44 -4.84 2.98
N ILE A 160 20.17 -4.40 4.01
CA ILE A 160 21.39 -5.03 4.49
C ILE A 160 21.06 -5.69 5.85
N LEU A 161 20.77 -6.98 5.84
CA LEU A 161 20.43 -7.74 7.05
C LEU A 161 21.71 -8.30 7.68
N SER A 162 22.12 -7.77 8.82
CA SER A 162 23.38 -8.18 9.47
C SER A 162 23.20 -8.28 10.98
N PRO A 163 22.55 -9.36 11.48
CA PRO A 163 22.45 -9.59 12.91
C PRO A 163 23.84 -9.72 13.55
N ASN A 164 23.93 -9.35 14.82
CA ASN A 164 25.13 -9.53 15.63
C ASN A 164 24.83 -10.50 16.77
N LYS A 165 25.14 -11.78 16.54
CA LYS A 165 24.88 -12.86 17.50
C LYS A 165 25.59 -12.66 18.83
N GLU A 166 26.83 -12.16 18.84
CA GLU A 166 27.60 -12.02 20.09
C GLU A 166 27.09 -10.90 21.00
N LYS A 167 26.63 -9.80 20.40
CA LYS A 167 26.21 -8.60 21.14
C LYS A 167 24.69 -8.43 21.23
N HIS A 168 23.94 -9.27 20.51
CA HIS A 168 22.50 -9.15 20.31
C HIS A 168 22.09 -7.69 20.03
N VAL A 169 22.76 -7.01 19.10
CA VAL A 169 22.45 -5.58 18.83
C VAL A 169 21.06 -5.47 18.21
N LYS A 170 20.22 -4.57 18.73
CA LYS A 170 18.93 -4.18 18.15
C LYS A 170 18.93 -2.69 17.81
N LEU A 171 18.61 -2.39 16.56
CA LEU A 171 18.56 -1.05 16.02
C LEU A 171 17.18 -0.43 16.21
N GLY A 172 17.09 0.87 16.48
CA GLY A 172 15.80 1.53 16.58
C GLY A 172 15.88 3.05 16.66
N PRO A 173 14.73 3.73 16.76
CA PRO A 173 14.65 5.18 16.63
C PRO A 173 15.04 5.95 17.90
N ARG A 174 15.55 5.28 18.95
CA ARG A 174 15.79 5.88 20.27
C ARG A 174 17.27 5.88 20.63
N THR A 175 17.78 7.05 21.02
CA THR A 175 19.17 7.24 21.49
C THR A 175 19.35 6.88 22.97
N ASP A 176 18.26 6.77 23.72
CA ASP A 176 18.26 6.64 25.17
C ASP A 176 17.69 5.29 25.66
N ALA A 177 17.52 4.34 24.73
CA ALA A 177 17.09 2.98 25.03
C ALA A 177 18.18 2.25 25.83
N VAL A 178 17.75 1.47 26.82
CA VAL A 178 18.60 0.62 27.65
C VAL A 178 17.88 -0.69 27.83
N SER A 179 18.59 -1.80 27.65
CA SER A 179 18.08 -3.16 27.83
C SER A 179 19.08 -3.98 28.64
N PRO A 180 18.60 -4.81 29.60
CA PRO A 180 19.47 -5.69 30.38
C PRO A 180 19.86 -6.97 29.61
N TYR A 181 19.23 -7.26 28.48
CA TYR A 181 19.42 -8.50 27.73
C TYR A 181 20.22 -8.31 26.44
N HIS A 182 19.91 -7.26 25.69
CA HIS A 182 20.45 -7.05 24.34
C HIS A 182 21.01 -5.62 24.21
N LYS A 183 22.01 -5.41 23.37
CA LYS A 183 22.52 -4.05 23.13
C LYS A 183 21.52 -3.26 22.29
N THR A 184 21.33 -1.97 22.59
CA THR A 184 20.50 -1.07 21.80
C THR A 184 21.38 -0.05 21.09
N GLU A 185 21.11 0.19 19.81
CA GLU A 185 21.80 1.20 19.02
C GLU A 185 20.80 2.08 18.26
N PHE A 186 21.03 3.39 18.27
CA PHE A 186 20.21 4.32 17.50
C PHE A 186 20.46 4.13 16.00
N SER A 187 19.38 4.15 15.23
CA SER A 187 19.42 4.12 13.78
C SER A 187 18.57 5.25 13.23
N ASP A 188 19.21 6.19 12.52
CA ASP A 188 18.52 7.24 11.77
C ASP A 188 17.57 6.66 10.72
N LEU A 189 17.97 5.59 10.04
CA LEU A 189 17.12 4.87 9.08
C LEU A 189 15.75 4.46 9.67
N HIS A 190 15.71 4.00 10.92
CA HIS A 190 14.46 3.56 11.59
C HIS A 190 13.50 4.72 11.92
N THR A 191 13.91 5.97 11.69
CA THR A 191 13.07 7.17 11.84
C THR A 191 12.48 7.65 10.51
N LYS A 192 12.80 6.99 9.40
CA LYS A 192 12.53 7.47 8.04
C LYS A 192 11.72 6.47 7.21
N SER A 193 10.96 6.97 6.25
CA SER A 193 10.14 6.15 5.34
C SER A 193 10.97 5.25 4.42
N GLU A 194 12.21 5.63 4.14
CA GLU A 194 13.20 4.87 3.35
C GLU A 194 13.37 3.45 3.90
N PHE A 195 13.23 3.26 5.21
CA PHE A 195 13.24 1.93 5.83
C PHE A 195 12.16 1.01 5.25
N CYS A 196 10.96 1.54 4.99
CA CYS A 196 9.84 0.77 4.45
C CYS A 196 9.99 0.50 2.95
N SER A 197 10.75 1.35 2.23
CA SER A 197 10.89 1.29 0.77
C SER A 197 11.47 -0.02 0.25
N VAL A 198 12.31 -0.69 1.06
CA VAL A 198 12.96 -1.95 0.66
C VAL A 198 11.95 -3.04 0.32
N CYS A 199 10.75 -3.01 0.91
CA CYS A 199 9.67 -3.96 0.60
C CYS A 199 8.47 -3.28 -0.09
N HIS A 200 8.19 -2.00 0.21
CA HIS A 200 6.99 -1.29 -0.27
C HIS A 200 7.17 -0.57 -1.62
N ASN A 201 8.24 -0.91 -2.34
CA ASN A 201 8.44 -0.63 -3.75
C ASN A 201 8.89 -1.93 -4.42
N VAL A 202 8.20 -2.31 -5.50
CA VAL A 202 8.42 -3.56 -6.20
C VAL A 202 8.57 -3.27 -7.69
N SER A 203 9.75 -3.53 -8.21
CA SER A 203 10.09 -3.42 -9.62
C SER A 203 10.21 -4.82 -10.20
N HIS A 204 9.64 -5.05 -11.38
CA HIS A 204 9.84 -6.32 -12.07
C HIS A 204 11.35 -6.58 -12.25
N PRO A 205 11.89 -7.72 -11.79
CA PRO A 205 13.33 -7.90 -11.61
C PRO A 205 14.12 -7.87 -12.92
N PHE A 206 13.50 -8.27 -14.04
CA PHE A 206 14.21 -8.46 -15.30
C PHE A 206 14.09 -7.29 -16.29
N ASN A 207 13.01 -6.51 -16.23
CA ASN A 207 12.76 -5.36 -17.12
C ASN A 207 12.67 -4.01 -16.37
N SER A 208 12.65 -4.03 -15.02
CA SER A 208 12.55 -2.86 -14.15
C SER A 208 11.22 -2.10 -14.22
N THR A 209 10.18 -2.71 -14.80
CA THR A 209 8.86 -2.10 -14.84
C THR A 209 8.32 -1.92 -13.42
N PRO A 210 7.78 -0.73 -13.08
CA PRO A 210 7.14 -0.50 -11.79
C PRO A 210 5.90 -1.38 -11.63
N ILE A 211 5.90 -2.26 -10.62
CA ILE A 211 4.72 -3.04 -10.19
C ILE A 211 4.07 -2.31 -9.01
N GLU A 212 4.82 -2.13 -7.91
CA GLU A 212 4.38 -1.40 -6.73
C GLU A 212 5.28 -0.20 -6.47
N ARG A 213 4.68 0.94 -6.11
CA ARG A 213 5.37 2.23 -5.97
C ARG A 213 4.92 3.02 -4.74
N THR A 214 4.55 2.34 -3.66
CA THR A 214 4.00 3.00 -2.46
C THR A 214 4.95 4.05 -1.88
N TYR A 215 6.25 3.72 -1.78
CA TYR A 215 7.23 4.66 -1.27
C TYR A 215 7.44 5.83 -2.24
N ASP A 216 7.51 5.58 -3.54
CA ASP A 216 7.70 6.67 -4.52
C ASP A 216 6.48 7.61 -4.55
N GLU A 217 5.27 7.04 -4.49
CA GLU A 217 4.03 7.81 -4.37
C GLU A 217 4.00 8.69 -3.12
N TRP A 218 4.54 8.21 -1.98
CA TRP A 218 4.72 9.01 -0.78
C TRP A 218 5.84 10.05 -0.93
N GLN A 219 6.97 9.67 -1.50
CA GLN A 219 8.14 10.53 -1.66
C GLN A 219 7.81 11.76 -2.50
N GLU A 220 6.97 11.60 -3.52
CA GLU A 220 6.50 12.68 -4.39
C GLU A 220 5.32 13.48 -3.82
N SER A 221 4.83 13.13 -2.63
CA SER A 221 3.66 13.75 -2.01
C SER A 221 4.01 14.94 -1.11
N ALA A 222 3.01 15.79 -0.86
CA ALA A 222 3.09 16.85 0.15
C ALA A 222 3.33 16.32 1.59
N TYR A 223 3.08 15.03 1.85
CA TYR A 223 3.32 14.44 3.18
C TYR A 223 4.83 14.29 3.44
N ASN A 224 5.60 13.87 2.43
CA ASN A 224 7.06 13.85 2.53
C ASN A 224 7.62 15.28 2.71
N GLU A 225 7.12 16.26 1.96
CA GLU A 225 7.52 17.68 2.12
C GLU A 225 7.26 18.21 3.53
N GLN A 226 6.23 17.70 4.20
CA GLN A 226 5.88 18.04 5.59
C GLN A 226 6.64 17.22 6.64
N GLY A 227 7.49 16.28 6.22
CA GLY A 227 8.20 15.37 7.12
C GLY A 227 7.30 14.36 7.82
N ILE A 228 6.14 14.03 7.24
CA ILE A 228 5.23 13.00 7.76
C ILE A 228 5.67 11.67 7.16
N HIS A 229 6.24 10.80 7.98
CA HIS A 229 6.79 9.52 7.56
C HIS A 229 5.75 8.39 7.65
N CYS A 230 6.04 7.25 7.01
CA CYS A 230 5.18 6.05 7.04
C CYS A 230 4.80 5.67 8.48
N GLN A 231 5.78 5.75 9.39
CA GLN A 231 5.65 5.41 10.80
C GLN A 231 4.64 6.31 11.54
N ASP A 232 4.50 7.57 11.15
CA ASP A 232 3.62 8.54 11.82
C ASP A 232 2.13 8.24 11.62
N CYS A 233 1.80 7.40 10.64
CA CYS A 233 0.44 6.91 10.38
C CYS A 233 0.32 5.41 10.66
N HIS A 234 1.23 4.58 10.13
CA HIS A 234 1.11 3.12 10.18
C HIS A 234 1.67 2.46 11.44
N MET A 235 2.43 3.20 12.26
CA MET A 235 2.90 2.72 13.57
C MET A 235 2.20 3.47 14.71
N THR A 236 0.90 3.70 14.55
CA THR A 236 0.02 4.31 15.56
C THR A 236 -1.09 3.32 15.97
N PRO A 237 -1.79 3.54 17.10
CA PRO A 237 -2.91 2.68 17.50
C PRO A 237 -4.10 2.70 16.54
N GLY A 238 -4.17 3.67 15.63
CA GLY A 238 -5.26 3.80 14.66
C GLY A 238 -5.34 5.17 14.00
N PRO A 239 -6.31 5.35 13.08
CA PRO A 239 -6.38 6.54 12.24
C PRO A 239 -6.53 7.82 13.06
N GLY A 240 -5.69 8.81 12.77
CA GLY A 240 -5.73 10.13 13.41
C GLY A 240 -5.13 10.18 14.83
N ILE A 241 -4.63 9.07 15.38
CA ILE A 241 -4.04 9.03 16.72
C ILE A 241 -2.55 9.36 16.63
N LYS A 242 -2.16 10.51 17.22
CA LYS A 242 -0.75 10.95 17.24
C LYS A 242 -0.03 10.58 18.53
N ASP A 243 -0.70 10.70 19.67
CA ASP A 243 -0.12 10.35 20.96
C ASP A 243 -0.41 8.89 21.31
N ASN A 244 0.60 8.19 21.83
CA ASN A 244 0.44 6.81 22.28
C ASN A 244 1.31 6.61 23.53
N PRO A 245 0.89 7.12 24.70
CA PRO A 245 1.70 7.07 25.89
C PRO A 245 1.85 5.64 26.41
N GLY A 246 3.05 5.27 26.83
CA GLY A 246 3.32 3.96 27.41
C GLY A 246 4.80 3.59 27.42
N ARG A 247 5.07 2.30 27.55
CA ARG A 247 6.43 1.74 27.63
C ARG A 247 6.64 0.72 26.53
N SER A 248 7.71 0.88 25.75
CA SER A 248 8.04 -0.11 24.70
C SER A 248 8.45 -1.48 25.27
N ALA A 249 8.74 -1.56 26.58
CA ALA A 249 9.06 -2.80 27.28
C ALA A 249 8.65 -2.68 28.77
N ILE A 250 8.42 -3.79 29.45
CA ILE A 250 8.04 -3.82 30.88
C ILE A 250 9.08 -3.15 31.81
N MET A 251 10.35 -3.16 31.42
CA MET A 251 11.45 -2.46 32.11
C MET A 251 11.83 -1.12 31.44
N GLY A 252 11.15 -0.73 30.37
CA GLY A 252 11.47 0.46 29.58
C GLY A 252 11.07 1.76 30.27
N LYS A 253 11.51 2.90 29.75
CA LYS A 253 11.05 4.21 30.21
C LYS A 253 9.59 4.45 29.80
N GLU A 254 8.86 5.19 30.64
CA GLU A 254 7.60 5.81 30.23
C GLU A 254 7.85 6.84 29.12
N ARG A 255 7.01 6.84 28.10
CA ARG A 255 7.12 7.73 26.96
C ARG A 255 5.76 8.32 26.62
N LYS A 256 5.76 9.55 26.11
CA LYS A 256 4.56 10.19 25.56
C LYS A 256 4.05 9.48 24.30
N HIS A 257 4.96 8.85 23.56
CA HIS A 257 4.64 8.16 22.33
C HIS A 257 5.50 6.90 22.18
N ILE A 258 4.85 5.75 22.05
CA ILE A 258 5.42 4.48 21.59
C ILE A 258 4.80 4.13 20.24
N TYR A 259 5.61 3.53 19.37
CA TYR A 259 5.16 3.13 18.05
C TYR A 259 4.45 1.78 18.12
N SER A 260 3.22 1.73 17.61
CA SER A 260 2.46 0.49 17.44
C SER A 260 3.11 -0.39 16.37
N HIS A 261 3.05 -1.71 16.57
CA HIS A 261 3.51 -2.71 15.60
C HIS A 261 2.36 -3.50 14.98
N GLU A 262 1.14 -2.95 14.96
CA GLU A 262 0.01 -3.54 14.23
C GLU A 262 0.20 -3.45 12.71
N PHE A 263 0.98 -2.47 12.25
CA PHE A 263 1.29 -2.20 10.84
C PHE A 263 0.04 -2.17 9.94
N THR A 264 -1.06 -1.64 10.46
CA THR A 264 -2.35 -1.80 9.83
C THR A 264 -2.42 -1.07 8.49
N GLY A 265 -2.79 -1.82 7.46
CA GLY A 265 -3.14 -1.31 6.14
C GLY A 265 -4.60 -1.58 5.81
N GLY A 266 -4.90 -1.82 4.53
CA GLY A 266 -6.25 -2.10 4.06
C GLY A 266 -6.58 -3.58 3.85
N ASN A 267 -6.10 -4.53 4.66
CA ASN A 267 -6.37 -5.96 4.41
C ASN A 267 -7.19 -6.63 5.52
N SER A 268 -8.45 -6.21 5.66
CA SER A 268 -9.38 -6.78 6.63
C SER A 268 -9.66 -8.27 6.38
N THR A 269 -9.65 -8.71 5.11
CA THR A 269 -9.82 -10.12 4.72
C THR A 269 -8.77 -11.03 5.35
N LEU A 270 -7.48 -10.68 5.26
CA LEU A 270 -6.41 -11.49 5.86
C LEU A 270 -6.47 -11.50 7.38
N HIS A 271 -6.74 -10.35 8.02
CA HIS A 271 -6.91 -10.32 9.47
C HIS A 271 -8.07 -11.22 9.92
N GLN A 272 -9.19 -11.26 9.19
CA GLN A 272 -10.27 -12.20 9.47
C GLN A 272 -9.85 -13.67 9.26
N TYR A 273 -9.12 -13.96 8.19
CA TYR A 273 -8.61 -15.30 7.90
C TYR A 273 -7.73 -15.84 9.04
N PHE A 274 -6.86 -15.00 9.59
CA PHE A 274 -6.00 -15.33 10.73
C PHE A 274 -6.69 -15.22 12.10
N GLY A 275 -8.02 -15.01 12.15
CA GLY A 275 -8.76 -14.98 13.41
C GLY A 275 -8.55 -13.72 14.24
N ASN A 276 -8.19 -12.59 13.61
CA ASN A 276 -7.89 -11.30 14.25
C ASN A 276 -8.96 -10.24 13.90
N PRO A 277 -10.20 -10.34 14.41
CA PRO A 277 -11.29 -9.43 14.05
C PRO A 277 -11.03 -7.97 14.46
N ASP A 278 -10.28 -7.74 15.53
CA ASP A 278 -9.95 -6.37 16.00
C ASP A 278 -8.99 -5.68 15.02
N SER A 279 -7.93 -6.36 14.59
CA SER A 279 -7.02 -5.85 13.53
C SER A 279 -7.75 -5.69 12.19
N ALA A 280 -8.74 -6.55 11.90
CA ALA A 280 -9.60 -6.38 10.73
C ALA A 280 -10.45 -5.09 10.80
N GLU A 281 -11.02 -4.78 11.98
CA GLU A 281 -11.76 -3.54 12.16
C GLU A 281 -10.85 -2.31 12.13
N LEU A 282 -9.63 -2.41 12.66
CA LEU A 282 -8.63 -1.35 12.54
C LEU A 282 -8.31 -1.07 11.07
N ALA A 283 -8.17 -2.11 10.23
CA ALA A 283 -7.99 -1.98 8.78
C ALA A 283 -9.17 -1.28 8.09
N ARG A 284 -10.42 -1.60 8.49
CA ARG A 284 -11.61 -0.88 8.02
C ARG A 284 -11.60 0.58 8.46
N GLY A 285 -11.21 0.85 9.70
CA GLY A 285 -11.07 2.21 10.24
C GLY A 285 -10.08 3.04 9.43
N MET A 286 -8.91 2.48 9.10
CA MET A 286 -7.92 3.12 8.23
C MET A 286 -8.52 3.46 6.86
N LEU A 287 -9.21 2.50 6.22
CA LEU A 287 -9.88 2.72 4.93
C LEU A 287 -10.96 3.80 4.98
N ARG A 288 -11.79 3.83 6.03
CA ARG A 288 -12.82 4.86 6.22
C ARG A 288 -12.23 6.26 6.43
N SER A 289 -11.04 6.34 7.03
CA SER A 289 -10.33 7.61 7.24
C SER A 289 -9.57 8.12 6.00
N ALA A 290 -9.32 7.24 5.03
CA ALA A 290 -8.46 7.56 3.88
C ALA A 290 -9.15 8.44 2.83
N ALA A 291 -10.49 8.42 2.75
CA ALA A 291 -11.22 9.01 1.64
C ALA A 291 -12.52 9.69 2.04
N THR A 292 -12.94 10.66 1.23
CA THR A 292 -14.28 11.25 1.26
C THR A 292 -14.98 11.08 -0.08
N ILE A 293 -16.32 11.08 -0.06
CA ILE A 293 -17.17 11.04 -1.25
C ILE A 293 -18.28 12.09 -1.12
N GLU A 294 -18.51 12.85 -2.18
CA GLU A 294 -19.56 13.88 -2.21
C GLU A 294 -20.18 14.00 -3.60
N PHE A 295 -21.46 14.37 -3.65
CA PHE A 295 -22.07 14.84 -4.89
C PHE A 295 -21.68 16.29 -5.11
N ILE A 296 -21.30 16.64 -6.34
CA ILE A 296 -21.03 18.02 -6.74
C ILE A 296 -21.98 18.43 -7.84
N GLU A 297 -22.34 19.72 -7.88
CA GLU A 297 -23.14 20.30 -8.97
C GLU A 297 -24.48 19.55 -9.21
N LEU A 298 -25.16 19.13 -8.14
CA LEU A 298 -26.45 18.47 -8.27
C LEU A 298 -27.47 19.39 -8.96
N PRO A 299 -28.26 18.87 -9.93
CA PRO A 299 -29.31 19.66 -10.56
C PRO A 299 -30.41 20.01 -9.54
N GLU A 300 -30.99 21.20 -9.67
CA GLU A 300 -32.10 21.64 -8.80
C GLU A 300 -33.33 20.74 -8.94
N SER A 301 -33.55 20.18 -10.12
CA SER A 301 -34.64 19.23 -10.39
C SER A 301 -34.32 18.32 -11.57
N LEU A 302 -35.00 17.18 -11.64
CA LEU A 302 -34.91 16.23 -12.74
C LEU A 302 -36.18 16.27 -13.61
N THR A 303 -36.02 16.15 -14.93
CA THR A 303 -37.15 16.17 -15.88
C THR A 303 -37.42 14.77 -16.42
N PRO A 304 -38.66 14.24 -16.34
CA PRO A 304 -39.02 12.95 -16.90
C PRO A 304 -38.74 12.83 -18.40
N GLY A 305 -38.12 11.72 -18.79
CA GLY A 305 -37.75 11.41 -20.17
C GLY A 305 -36.48 12.12 -20.68
N GLN A 306 -35.74 12.83 -19.81
CA GLN A 306 -34.44 13.41 -20.14
C GLN A 306 -33.29 12.61 -19.51
N LEU A 307 -32.11 12.69 -20.13
CA LEU A 307 -30.88 12.21 -19.50
C LEU A 307 -30.47 13.17 -18.39
N ALA A 308 -30.06 12.61 -17.26
CA ALA A 308 -29.47 13.33 -16.15
C ALA A 308 -28.05 12.81 -15.91
N THR A 309 -27.11 13.73 -15.69
CA THR A 309 -25.73 13.40 -15.32
C THR A 309 -25.46 13.87 -13.90
N ILE A 310 -25.02 12.96 -13.05
CA ILE A 310 -24.66 13.21 -11.65
C ILE A 310 -23.15 13.07 -11.50
N LYS A 311 -22.52 14.08 -10.91
CA LYS A 311 -21.08 14.10 -10.65
C LYS A 311 -20.80 13.65 -9.23
N VAL A 312 -19.91 12.69 -9.07
CA VAL A 312 -19.45 12.18 -7.78
C VAL A 312 -17.96 12.48 -7.66
N LYS A 313 -17.61 13.26 -6.64
CA LYS A 313 -16.21 13.53 -6.31
C LYS A 313 -15.75 12.57 -5.22
N VAL A 314 -14.62 11.91 -5.47
CA VAL A 314 -13.92 11.06 -4.52
C VAL A 314 -12.56 11.68 -4.24
N ALA A 315 -12.26 11.96 -2.97
CA ALA A 315 -10.99 12.58 -2.57
C ALA A 315 -10.18 11.67 -1.66
N ASN A 316 -8.87 11.62 -1.87
CA ASN A 316 -7.91 11.02 -0.94
C ASN A 316 -7.50 12.10 0.06
N VAL A 317 -7.89 11.92 1.32
CA VAL A 317 -7.70 12.93 2.38
C VAL A 317 -6.83 12.43 3.53
N GLY A 318 -6.54 11.13 3.57
CA GLY A 318 -5.84 10.50 4.70
C GLY A 318 -4.58 9.74 4.31
N ALA A 319 -4.39 9.39 3.03
CA ALA A 319 -3.23 8.61 2.59
C ALA A 319 -2.16 9.50 1.94
N GLY A 320 -0.92 9.38 2.44
CA GLY A 320 0.25 10.03 1.87
C GLY A 320 0.76 9.42 0.57
N HIS A 321 0.17 8.32 0.11
CA HIS A 321 0.43 7.63 -1.16
C HIS A 321 -0.87 7.58 -1.99
N LYS A 322 -0.86 6.99 -3.20
CA LYS A 322 -2.09 6.87 -4.00
C LYS A 322 -3.13 6.01 -3.28
N LEU A 323 -4.40 6.24 -3.59
CA LEU A 323 -5.53 5.46 -3.08
C LEU A 323 -6.16 4.61 -4.20
N PRO A 324 -6.15 3.27 -4.08
CA PRO A 324 -5.35 2.44 -3.15
C PRO A 324 -3.91 2.22 -3.66
N THR A 325 -2.92 2.06 -2.78
CA THR A 325 -1.51 1.75 -3.16
C THR A 325 -1.18 0.26 -3.02
N GLY A 326 0.01 -0.16 -3.46
CA GLY A 326 0.51 -1.54 -3.37
C GLY A 326 -0.15 -2.50 -4.36
N PHE A 327 -0.14 -3.80 -4.05
CA PHE A 327 -0.71 -4.95 -4.78
C PHE A 327 -1.70 -4.63 -5.93
N PRO A 328 -1.19 -4.30 -7.14
CA PRO A 328 -1.96 -3.78 -8.25
C PRO A 328 -2.92 -4.79 -8.88
N GLU A 329 -2.60 -6.09 -8.78
CA GLU A 329 -3.40 -7.21 -9.27
C GLU A 329 -4.73 -7.35 -8.52
N GLY A 330 -4.79 -6.88 -7.27
CA GLY A 330 -5.94 -7.10 -6.39
C GLY A 330 -6.62 -5.84 -5.87
N ARG A 331 -5.88 -4.77 -5.59
CA ARG A 331 -6.43 -3.64 -4.85
C ARG A 331 -7.28 -2.76 -5.74
N GLU A 332 -8.50 -2.52 -5.29
CA GLU A 332 -9.47 -1.74 -6.03
C GLU A 332 -10.33 -0.93 -5.07
N VAL A 333 -10.45 0.35 -5.36
CA VAL A 333 -11.51 1.20 -4.81
C VAL A 333 -12.49 1.48 -5.95
N TRP A 334 -13.78 1.45 -5.70
CA TRP A 334 -14.77 1.81 -6.71
C TRP A 334 -15.98 2.51 -6.11
N VAL A 335 -16.70 3.24 -6.94
CA VAL A 335 -17.96 3.86 -6.55
C VAL A 335 -19.12 2.95 -6.93
N ASP A 336 -19.87 2.58 -5.90
CA ASP A 336 -21.09 1.81 -5.99
C ASP A 336 -22.30 2.76 -5.96
N PHE A 337 -22.80 3.10 -7.15
CA PHE A 337 -23.82 4.13 -7.38
C PHE A 337 -25.19 3.51 -7.66
N ASP A 338 -26.23 4.04 -7.03
CA ASP A 338 -27.61 3.57 -7.15
C ASP A 338 -28.57 4.76 -7.18
N VAL A 339 -29.58 4.66 -8.04
CA VAL A 339 -30.64 5.65 -8.20
C VAL A 339 -31.97 4.96 -7.96
N LYS A 340 -32.75 5.48 -7.02
CA LYS A 340 -34.04 4.91 -6.61
C LYS A 340 -35.17 5.92 -6.71
N THR A 341 -36.39 5.42 -6.83
CA THR A 341 -37.62 6.20 -6.68
C THR A 341 -38.43 5.60 -5.53
N GLU A 342 -39.47 6.29 -5.06
CA GLU A 342 -40.38 5.72 -4.04
C GLU A 342 -41.00 4.39 -4.47
N ASN A 343 -41.28 4.24 -5.78
CA ASN A 343 -42.02 3.11 -6.33
C ASN A 343 -41.13 2.04 -6.98
N GLN A 344 -39.83 2.33 -7.19
CA GLN A 344 -38.90 1.43 -7.86
C GLN A 344 -37.57 1.37 -7.13
N VAL A 345 -37.18 0.14 -6.74
CA VAL A 345 -36.03 -0.14 -5.89
C VAL A 345 -34.68 0.23 -6.53
N SER A 346 -34.58 0.27 -7.86
CA SER A 346 -33.45 0.84 -8.60
C SER A 346 -33.87 1.15 -10.05
N ILE A 347 -33.55 2.35 -10.53
CA ILE A 347 -33.72 2.79 -11.93
C ILE A 347 -32.39 2.93 -12.67
N TYR A 348 -31.28 3.01 -11.94
CA TYR A 348 -29.93 2.96 -12.47
C TYR A 348 -28.98 2.42 -11.40
N ARG A 349 -28.02 1.58 -11.82
CA ARG A 349 -27.02 0.97 -10.97
C ARG A 349 -25.68 0.93 -11.68
N SER A 350 -24.60 1.18 -10.94
CA SER A 350 -23.22 0.95 -11.36
C SER A 350 -22.38 0.55 -10.14
N GLY A 351 -21.39 -0.33 -10.31
CA GLY A 351 -20.51 -0.81 -9.24
C GLY A 351 -20.97 -2.09 -8.55
N ALA A 352 -21.93 -2.82 -9.13
CA ALA A 352 -22.33 -4.14 -8.64
C ALA A 352 -21.19 -5.17 -8.79
N ILE A 353 -21.19 -6.18 -7.92
CA ILE A 353 -20.28 -7.32 -8.05
C ILE A 353 -20.96 -8.42 -8.86
N VAL A 354 -20.33 -8.82 -9.96
CA VAL A 354 -20.78 -9.87 -10.87
C VAL A 354 -19.64 -10.87 -11.06
N ASP A 355 -19.91 -12.15 -10.79
CA ASP A 355 -18.94 -13.24 -10.91
C ASP A 355 -17.58 -12.97 -10.23
N GLY A 356 -17.62 -12.28 -9.09
CA GLY A 356 -16.44 -11.97 -8.28
C GLY A 356 -15.58 -10.81 -8.76
N HIS A 357 -16.09 -10.00 -9.70
CA HIS A 357 -15.50 -8.73 -10.15
C HIS A 357 -16.50 -7.59 -10.02
N THR A 358 -16.03 -6.35 -10.03
CA THR A 358 -16.92 -5.23 -10.32
C THR A 358 -17.44 -5.34 -11.74
N GLU A 359 -18.71 -5.01 -11.97
CA GLU A 359 -19.33 -5.07 -13.28
C GLU A 359 -18.61 -4.18 -14.32
N ALA A 360 -18.75 -4.54 -15.60
CA ALA A 360 -18.13 -3.79 -16.69
C ALA A 360 -18.64 -2.33 -16.73
N GLY A 361 -17.73 -1.38 -16.92
CA GLY A 361 -18.04 0.05 -16.92
C GLY A 361 -18.17 0.67 -15.52
N THR A 362 -17.85 -0.07 -14.46
CA THR A 362 -17.68 0.50 -13.12
C THR A 362 -16.61 1.62 -13.14
N GLN A 363 -16.80 2.63 -12.30
CA GLN A 363 -15.82 3.68 -12.08
C GLN A 363 -14.84 3.23 -10.99
N ASN A 364 -13.76 2.57 -11.43
CA ASN A 364 -12.75 1.98 -10.56
C ASN A 364 -11.51 2.89 -10.46
N PHE A 365 -10.94 2.96 -9.25
CA PHE A 365 -9.64 3.52 -8.96
C PHE A 365 -8.66 2.36 -8.71
N LYS A 366 -7.89 2.04 -9.75
CA LYS A 366 -6.88 0.97 -9.74
C LYS A 366 -5.80 1.24 -10.77
N VAL A 367 -4.74 0.48 -10.72
CA VAL A 367 -3.75 0.40 -11.79
C VAL A 367 -3.99 -0.89 -12.58
N THR A 368 -3.82 -0.83 -13.89
CA THR A 368 -3.92 -1.99 -14.77
C THR A 368 -2.57 -2.21 -15.41
N LEU A 369 -1.99 -3.38 -15.17
CA LEU A 369 -0.70 -3.80 -15.72
C LEU A 369 -0.90 -4.58 -17.02
N GLY A 370 0.12 -4.57 -17.87
CA GLY A 370 0.07 -5.29 -19.13
C GLY A 370 1.38 -5.97 -19.51
N ASP A 371 1.24 -6.98 -20.36
CA ASP A 371 2.35 -7.73 -20.94
C ASP A 371 3.04 -6.96 -22.08
N ALA A 372 4.08 -7.56 -22.67
CA ALA A 372 4.82 -6.97 -23.78
C ALA A 372 3.96 -6.71 -25.04
N ASN A 373 2.84 -7.43 -25.19
CA ASN A 373 1.90 -7.29 -26.30
C ASN A 373 0.79 -6.27 -26.01
N GLY A 374 0.70 -5.75 -24.78
CA GLY A 374 -0.34 -4.84 -24.34
C GLY A 374 -1.63 -5.52 -23.86
N ASN A 375 -1.61 -6.84 -23.61
CA ASN A 375 -2.72 -7.53 -22.94
C ASN A 375 -2.68 -7.25 -21.44
N VAL A 376 -3.85 -7.24 -20.81
CA VAL A 376 -3.97 -7.08 -19.35
C VAL A 376 -3.34 -8.28 -18.63
N VAL A 377 -2.60 -7.99 -17.56
CA VAL A 377 -2.05 -8.99 -16.63
C VAL A 377 -2.75 -8.82 -15.28
N ASP A 378 -3.64 -9.76 -14.94
CA ASP A 378 -4.46 -9.69 -13.72
C ASP A 378 -3.85 -10.43 -12.51
N LEU A 379 -2.87 -11.30 -12.74
CA LEU A 379 -2.38 -12.25 -11.71
C LEU A 379 -0.88 -12.54 -11.82
N ASN A 380 -0.40 -12.78 -13.03
CA ASN A 380 0.95 -13.26 -13.27
C ASN A 380 1.97 -12.11 -13.24
N VAL A 381 2.37 -11.68 -12.05
CA VAL A 381 3.24 -10.51 -11.87
C VAL A 381 4.58 -10.58 -12.62
N TRP A 382 5.06 -11.80 -12.92
CA TRP A 382 6.27 -12.07 -13.71
C TRP A 382 6.10 -11.89 -15.23
N GLU A 383 4.86 -11.65 -15.70
CA GLU A 383 4.55 -11.34 -17.11
C GLU A 383 4.44 -9.82 -17.36
N VAL A 384 4.52 -9.00 -16.30
CA VAL A 384 4.34 -7.56 -16.36
C VAL A 384 5.49 -6.88 -17.13
N ASP A 385 5.11 -6.10 -18.14
CA ASP A 385 6.02 -5.29 -18.96
C ASP A 385 5.74 -3.80 -18.86
N ARG A 386 4.48 -3.40 -18.65
CA ARG A 386 4.09 -1.98 -18.64
C ARG A 386 2.87 -1.70 -17.78
N ILE A 387 2.65 -0.43 -17.50
CA ILE A 387 1.38 0.09 -16.98
C ILE A 387 0.50 0.46 -18.17
N LEU A 388 -0.71 -0.10 -18.24
CA LEU A 388 -1.72 0.23 -19.26
C LEU A 388 -2.56 1.43 -18.86
N SER A 389 -2.92 1.52 -17.58
CA SER A 389 -3.66 2.65 -17.02
C SER A 389 -3.46 2.75 -15.50
N ASP A 390 -3.60 3.96 -14.96
CA ASP A 390 -3.59 4.21 -13.51
C ASP A 390 -4.64 5.28 -13.21
N THR A 391 -5.76 4.87 -12.61
CA THR A 391 -6.87 5.75 -12.22
C THR A 391 -6.85 6.06 -10.72
N ARG A 392 -5.82 5.63 -9.99
CA ARG A 392 -5.76 5.81 -8.53
C ARG A 392 -5.65 7.27 -8.14
N ILE A 393 -6.18 7.60 -6.97
CA ILE A 393 -6.30 8.99 -6.52
C ILE A 393 -4.99 9.40 -5.83
N LEU A 394 -4.35 10.46 -6.33
CA LEU A 394 -3.11 11.01 -5.76
C LEU A 394 -3.29 11.46 -4.29
N PRO A 395 -2.22 11.52 -3.49
CA PRO A 395 -2.24 12.13 -2.15
C PRO A 395 -2.82 13.54 -2.18
N ASN A 396 -3.77 13.86 -1.29
CA ASN A 396 -4.54 15.12 -1.28
C ASN A 396 -5.25 15.46 -2.60
N GLY A 397 -5.34 14.50 -3.52
CA GLY A 397 -6.00 14.63 -4.81
C GLY A 397 -7.46 14.19 -4.74
N TYR A 398 -8.16 14.41 -5.85
CA TYR A 398 -9.52 13.92 -6.04
C TYR A 398 -9.75 13.52 -7.49
N SER A 399 -10.76 12.69 -7.71
CA SER A 399 -11.30 12.37 -9.02
C SER A 399 -12.79 12.67 -9.03
N VAL A 400 -13.29 13.10 -10.18
CA VAL A 400 -14.74 13.32 -10.41
C VAL A 400 -15.17 12.32 -11.47
N VAL A 401 -16.18 11.52 -11.13
CA VAL A 401 -16.76 10.52 -12.02
C VAL A 401 -18.22 10.88 -12.29
N ASP A 402 -18.65 10.66 -13.54
CA ASP A 402 -19.96 11.05 -14.03
C ASP A 402 -20.85 9.81 -14.19
N TYR A 403 -22.08 9.89 -13.68
CA TYR A 403 -23.11 8.87 -13.86
C TYR A 403 -24.28 9.45 -14.65
N THR A 404 -24.53 8.88 -15.82
CA THR A 404 -25.61 9.34 -16.70
C THR A 404 -26.70 8.30 -16.82
N PHE A 405 -27.95 8.69 -16.58
CA PHE A 405 -29.11 7.81 -16.65
C PHE A 405 -30.34 8.51 -17.23
N LEU A 406 -31.27 7.74 -17.79
CA LEU A 406 -32.56 8.25 -18.27
C LEU A 406 -33.54 8.35 -17.11
N VAL A 407 -34.07 9.55 -16.88
CA VAL A 407 -35.14 9.76 -15.89
C VAL A 407 -36.43 9.11 -16.42
N PRO A 408 -37.06 8.16 -15.70
CA PRO A 408 -38.25 7.46 -16.21
C PRO A 408 -39.40 8.41 -16.54
N GLU A 409 -40.12 8.18 -17.65
CA GLU A 409 -41.14 9.13 -18.13
C GLU A 409 -42.31 9.38 -17.17
N LYS A 410 -42.64 8.39 -16.33
CA LYS A 410 -43.79 8.41 -15.42
C LYS A 410 -43.40 8.59 -13.95
N VAL A 411 -42.12 8.91 -13.67
CA VAL A 411 -41.69 9.14 -12.30
C VAL A 411 -42.26 10.47 -11.79
N THR A 412 -42.70 10.47 -10.54
CA THR A 412 -43.21 11.63 -9.80
C THR A 412 -42.59 11.65 -8.42
N GLY A 413 -42.61 12.79 -7.74
CA GLY A 413 -42.02 12.94 -6.41
C GLY A 413 -40.51 13.07 -6.50
N ASP A 414 -39.80 12.33 -5.65
CA ASP A 414 -38.36 12.47 -5.48
C ASP A 414 -37.57 11.26 -5.99
N ILE A 415 -36.38 11.54 -6.52
CA ILE A 415 -35.36 10.53 -6.86
C ILE A 415 -34.27 10.57 -5.79
N THR A 416 -33.96 9.41 -5.22
CA THR A 416 -32.88 9.25 -4.25
C THR A 416 -31.63 8.73 -4.95
N LEU A 417 -30.53 9.45 -4.79
CA LEU A 417 -29.19 9.09 -5.23
C LEU A 417 -28.40 8.53 -4.05
N SER A 418 -27.66 7.45 -4.26
CA SER A 418 -26.71 6.91 -3.28
C SER A 418 -25.40 6.57 -3.96
N ALA A 419 -24.29 7.03 -3.41
CA ALA A 419 -22.95 6.65 -3.83
C ALA A 419 -22.18 6.11 -2.62
N ASN A 420 -21.71 4.87 -2.71
CA ASN A 420 -20.91 4.23 -1.66
C ASN A 420 -19.51 3.98 -2.23
N LEU A 421 -18.49 4.50 -1.57
CA LEU A 421 -17.11 4.18 -1.91
C LEU A 421 -16.75 2.85 -1.27
N LYS A 422 -16.47 1.86 -2.11
CA LYS A 422 -16.15 0.49 -1.69
C LYS A 422 -14.71 0.16 -1.97
N TYR A 423 -14.18 -0.77 -1.20
CA TYR A 423 -12.83 -1.29 -1.37
C TYR A 423 -12.78 -2.79 -1.10
N TRP A 424 -11.91 -3.48 -1.82
CA TRP A 424 -11.42 -4.80 -1.44
C TRP A 424 -9.90 -4.90 -1.59
N PRO A 425 -9.23 -5.79 -0.84
CA PRO A 425 -7.81 -6.07 -1.04
C PRO A 425 -7.55 -6.92 -2.29
N PHE A 426 -8.53 -7.73 -2.70
CA PHE A 426 -8.48 -8.65 -3.83
C PHE A 426 -9.89 -8.86 -4.41
N PRO A 427 -10.09 -9.00 -5.73
CA PRO A 427 -11.36 -9.46 -6.28
C PRO A 427 -11.68 -10.89 -5.80
N GLN A 428 -12.96 -11.19 -5.57
CA GLN A 428 -13.37 -12.53 -5.15
C GLN A 428 -13.00 -13.59 -6.21
N LYS A 429 -13.02 -13.23 -7.50
CA LYS A 429 -12.60 -14.15 -8.57
C LYS A 429 -11.14 -14.55 -8.42
N LEU A 430 -10.25 -13.59 -8.16
CA LEU A 430 -8.82 -13.82 -7.98
C LEU A 430 -8.59 -14.83 -6.86
N VAL A 431 -9.26 -14.62 -5.72
CA VAL A 431 -9.20 -15.53 -4.57
C VAL A 431 -9.73 -16.92 -4.92
N ASP A 432 -10.86 -17.00 -5.61
CA ASP A 432 -11.45 -18.27 -6.04
C ASP A 432 -10.57 -19.03 -7.06
N GLU A 433 -9.83 -18.33 -7.93
CA GLU A 433 -8.85 -18.94 -8.85
C GLU A 433 -7.64 -19.49 -8.10
N LEU A 434 -7.10 -18.73 -7.16
CA LEU A 434 -5.89 -19.11 -6.42
C LEU A 434 -6.15 -20.22 -5.40
N LEU A 435 -7.25 -20.13 -4.66
CA LEU A 435 -7.52 -21.01 -3.51
C LEU A 435 -8.61 -22.05 -3.78
N GLY A 436 -9.41 -21.85 -4.82
CA GLY A 436 -10.63 -22.60 -5.07
C GLY A 436 -11.86 -21.90 -4.50
N LYS A 437 -12.99 -22.04 -5.21
CA LYS A 437 -14.25 -21.37 -4.90
C LYS A 437 -14.71 -21.61 -3.47
N GLY A 438 -15.03 -20.51 -2.76
CA GLY A 438 -15.62 -20.56 -1.41
C GLY A 438 -14.64 -20.92 -0.29
N LYS A 439 -13.34 -21.01 -0.56
CA LYS A 439 -12.31 -21.26 0.45
C LYS A 439 -11.97 -20.04 1.29
N LEU A 440 -12.08 -18.86 0.70
CA LEU A 440 -11.92 -17.57 1.38
C LEU A 440 -12.93 -16.58 0.80
N LYS A 441 -13.70 -15.95 1.67
CA LYS A 441 -14.61 -14.87 1.29
C LYS A 441 -13.89 -13.54 1.47
N VAL A 442 -13.85 -12.73 0.42
CA VAL A 442 -13.30 -11.37 0.47
C VAL A 442 -14.23 -10.47 1.27
N ASP A 443 -13.67 -9.71 2.20
CA ASP A 443 -14.34 -8.63 2.89
C ASP A 443 -14.37 -7.37 2.02
N ILE A 444 -15.58 -6.92 1.66
CA ILE A 444 -15.79 -5.67 0.93
C ILE A 444 -16.09 -4.59 1.96
N VAL A 445 -15.21 -3.59 2.01
CA VAL A 445 -15.29 -2.49 2.97
C VAL A 445 -16.04 -1.32 2.36
N ASP A 446 -17.12 -0.90 3.00
CA ASP A 446 -17.71 0.42 2.78
C ASP A 446 -16.83 1.47 3.46
N MET A 447 -16.08 2.23 2.65
CA MET A 447 -15.17 3.26 3.13
C MET A 447 -15.95 4.50 3.58
N THR A 448 -16.84 4.99 2.74
CA THR A 448 -17.66 6.17 3.01
C THR A 448 -18.84 6.19 2.04
N SER A 449 -19.86 7.01 2.32
CA SER A 449 -21.03 7.10 1.46
C SER A 449 -21.63 8.51 1.47
N THR A 450 -22.34 8.84 0.41
CA THR A 450 -23.14 10.05 0.31
C THR A 450 -24.51 9.74 -0.30
N LYS A 451 -25.51 10.50 0.10
CA LYS A 451 -26.90 10.38 -0.36
C LYS A 451 -27.49 11.75 -0.62
N ALA A 452 -28.31 11.85 -1.65
CA ALA A 452 -29.04 13.06 -1.99
C ALA A 452 -30.41 12.70 -2.53
N THR A 453 -31.34 13.65 -2.42
CA THR A 453 -32.69 13.53 -2.95
C THR A 453 -32.93 14.72 -3.88
N ILE A 454 -33.42 14.45 -5.08
CA ILE A 454 -33.70 15.47 -6.09
C ILE A 454 -35.14 15.33 -6.55
N SER A 455 -35.88 16.43 -6.49
CA SER A 455 -37.28 16.45 -6.91
C SER A 455 -37.44 16.40 -8.43
N VAL A 456 -38.48 15.71 -8.86
CA VAL A 456 -38.85 15.57 -10.27
C VAL A 456 -39.78 16.73 -10.64
N LYS A 457 -39.35 17.58 -11.58
CA LYS A 457 -40.19 18.65 -12.12
C LYS A 457 -41.13 18.08 -13.16
N ALA A 458 -42.42 18.35 -13.02
CA ALA A 458 -43.42 17.98 -14.02
C ALA A 458 -43.02 18.52 -15.39
N LYS A 459 -43.08 17.66 -16.42
CA LYS A 459 -42.76 18.02 -17.80
C LYS A 459 -43.71 19.14 -18.23
N ASP A 460 -43.18 20.30 -18.60
CA ASP A 460 -43.99 21.43 -19.10
C ASP A 460 -44.68 20.97 -20.40
N PRO A 461 -46.03 20.92 -20.46
CA PRO A 461 -46.76 20.50 -21.65
C PRO A 461 -46.47 21.35 -22.90
N SER A 462 -45.94 22.57 -22.72
CA SER A 462 -45.72 23.52 -23.81
C SER A 462 -44.49 23.21 -24.69
N SER A 463 -43.56 22.38 -24.24
CA SER A 463 -42.32 22.09 -24.98
C SER A 463 -42.47 21.03 -26.09
N ALA A 464 -43.65 20.42 -26.24
CA ALA A 464 -43.91 19.38 -27.25
C ALA A 464 -44.42 19.92 -28.61
N VAL A 465 -44.62 21.23 -28.76
CA VAL A 465 -45.26 21.81 -29.96
C VAL A 465 -44.26 22.24 -31.05
N ALA A 466 -42.96 22.31 -30.77
CA ALA A 466 -41.94 22.76 -31.73
C ALA A 466 -41.29 21.63 -32.54
N MET A 467 -42.06 20.67 -33.06
CA MET A 467 -41.58 19.72 -34.08
C MET A 467 -42.69 19.22 -35.00
N LYS A 468 -43.64 20.10 -35.32
CA LYS A 468 -44.54 19.96 -36.48
C LYS A 468 -44.72 21.33 -37.12
N GLN A 469 -43.80 21.68 -38.01
CA GLN A 469 -44.08 22.49 -39.20
C GLN A 469 -43.01 22.23 -40.26
#